data_AF-A0A011PJX8-F1
#
_entry.id   AF-A0A011PJX8-F1
#
_cell.length_a   1.000
_cell.length_b   1.000
_cell.length_c   1.000
_cell.angle_alpha   90.00
_cell.angle_beta   90.00
_cell.angle_gamma   90.00
#
_symmetry.space_group_name_H-M   'P 1'
#
loop_
_entity.id
_entity.type
_entity.pdbx_description
1 polymer ?
#
loop_
_entity_poly.entity_id
_entity_poly.type
_entity_poly.pdbx_seq_one_letter_code
_entity_poly.pdbx_strand_id
1 'polypeptide(L)'
;MQRTHIVPSTGPDAKLTTDELVALFKAKSQTPRASLCRHGHWMGMVPVKLPNRTLLWDRAEADRLLAGETVQTPDDAQIAAHIARKTANPAKLPSHILRKAAAKAKRMATAKVEPQPIGEVAA
;
A
#
# COMPACT_ATOMS: atom_id res chain seq x y z
N MET A 1 -18.53 8.30 16.90
CA MET A 1 -18.46 8.92 15.55
C MET A 1 -19.22 7.99 14.60
N GLN A 2 -20.33 8.44 14.04
CA GLN A 2 -21.24 7.57 13.29
C GLN A 2 -20.59 7.17 11.97
N ARG A 3 -20.43 5.86 11.78
CA ARG A 3 -19.86 5.26 10.58
C ARG A 3 -20.87 5.40 9.46
N THR A 4 -20.72 6.43 8.63
CA THR A 4 -21.47 6.54 7.38
C THR A 4 -21.07 5.36 6.51
N HIS A 5 -21.85 4.29 6.58
CA HIS A 5 -21.76 3.19 5.66
C HIS A 5 -22.24 3.72 4.30
N ILE A 6 -21.28 4.04 3.44
CA ILE A 6 -21.54 4.29 2.03
C ILE A 6 -22.19 3.02 1.49
N VAL A 7 -23.45 3.13 1.09
CA VAL A 7 -24.18 2.03 0.45
C VAL A 7 -23.48 1.74 -0.87
N PRO A 8 -22.93 0.54 -1.09
CA PRO A 8 -22.30 0.20 -2.36
C PRO A 8 -23.40 0.18 -3.42
N SER A 9 -23.29 1.03 -4.42
CA SER A 9 -24.22 1.04 -5.54
C SER A 9 -24.24 -0.35 -6.21
N THR A 10 -25.43 -0.94 -6.29
CA THR A 10 -25.62 -2.37 -6.63
C THR A 10 -25.73 -2.62 -8.14
N GLY A 11 -25.75 -1.56 -8.97
CA GLY A 11 -25.82 -1.67 -10.43
C GLY A 11 -24.46 -1.95 -11.09
N PRO A 12 -24.43 -2.64 -12.25
CA PRO A 12 -23.20 -2.88 -13.01
C PRO A 12 -22.54 -1.58 -13.49
N ASP A 13 -23.32 -0.56 -13.88
CA ASP A 13 -22.82 0.78 -14.24
C ASP A 13 -22.16 1.53 -13.08
N ALA A 14 -22.38 1.07 -11.85
CA ALA A 14 -21.78 1.65 -10.66
C ALA A 14 -20.42 1.05 -10.31
N LYS A 15 -19.93 0.06 -11.07
CA LYS A 15 -18.63 -0.56 -10.82
C LYS A 15 -17.71 -0.40 -12.02
N LEU A 16 -16.48 0.02 -11.74
CA LEU A 16 -15.40 0.21 -12.70
C LEU A 16 -14.41 -0.94 -12.63
N THR A 17 -13.94 -1.40 -13.77
CA THR A 17 -12.74 -2.23 -13.86
C THR A 17 -11.50 -1.41 -13.53
N THR A 18 -10.39 -2.08 -13.24
CA THR A 18 -9.12 -1.39 -12.97
C THR A 18 -8.64 -0.55 -14.15
N ASP A 19 -8.88 -1.00 -15.38
CA ASP A 19 -8.40 -0.30 -16.58
C ASP A 19 -9.26 0.93 -16.88
N GLU A 20 -10.57 0.86 -16.66
CA GLU A 20 -11.46 2.04 -16.73
C GLU A 20 -11.15 3.07 -15.64
N LEU A 21 -10.89 2.61 -14.41
CA LEU A 21 -10.50 3.48 -13.31
C LEU A 21 -9.21 4.24 -13.63
N VAL A 22 -8.16 3.56 -14.09
CA VAL A 22 -6.90 4.26 -14.36
C VAL A 22 -6.98 5.17 -15.59
N ALA A 23 -7.87 4.90 -16.54
CA ALA A 23 -8.15 5.83 -17.63
C ALA A 23 -8.71 7.17 -17.10
N LEU A 24 -9.62 7.12 -16.11
CA LEU A 24 -10.19 8.31 -15.47
C LEU A 24 -9.13 9.10 -14.69
N PHE A 25 -8.29 8.42 -13.90
CA PHE A 25 -7.26 9.05 -13.08
C PHE A 25 -5.94 9.34 -13.83
N LYS A 26 -5.88 9.04 -15.14
CA LYS A 26 -4.66 9.11 -15.96
C LYS A 26 -3.45 8.40 -15.31
N ALA A 27 -3.73 7.27 -14.66
CA ALA A 27 -2.74 6.48 -13.95
C ALA A 27 -2.33 5.25 -14.78
N LYS A 28 -1.29 4.54 -14.32
CA LYS A 28 -0.96 3.20 -14.84
C LYS A 28 -1.71 2.15 -14.03
N SER A 29 -2.21 1.09 -14.66
CA SER A 29 -2.93 -0.01 -13.97
C SER A 29 -2.12 -0.66 -12.83
N GLN A 30 -0.79 -0.55 -12.86
CA GLN A 30 0.07 -1.06 -11.80
C GLN A 30 0.06 -0.20 -10.53
N THR A 31 -0.25 1.10 -10.63
CA THR A 31 -0.31 2.01 -9.49
C THR A 31 -1.36 1.61 -8.44
N PRO A 32 -2.66 1.44 -8.79
CA PRO A 32 -3.67 1.00 -7.83
C PRO A 32 -3.37 -0.41 -7.30
N ARG A 33 -2.88 -1.32 -8.15
CA ARG A 33 -2.50 -2.69 -7.74
C ARG A 33 -1.35 -2.68 -6.73
N ALA A 34 -0.31 -1.88 -6.97
CA ALA A 34 0.82 -1.75 -6.06
C ALA A 34 0.44 -1.05 -4.76
N SER A 35 -0.48 -0.09 -4.80
CA SER A 35 -1.04 0.53 -3.59
C SER A 35 -1.82 -0.48 -2.77
N LEU A 36 -2.71 -1.26 -3.40
CA LEU A 36 -3.46 -2.32 -2.74
C LEU A 36 -2.55 -3.36 -2.07
N CYS A 37 -1.46 -3.76 -2.72
CA CYS A 37 -0.50 -4.72 -2.16
C CYS A 37 0.37 -4.17 -1.02
N ARG A 38 0.53 -2.85 -0.93
CA ARG A 38 1.36 -2.18 0.08
C ARG A 38 0.55 -1.67 1.27
N HIS A 39 -0.60 -1.08 0.98
CA HIS A 39 -1.41 -0.32 1.95
C HIS A 39 -2.81 -0.93 2.15
N GLY A 40 -3.22 -1.90 1.33
CA GLY A 40 -4.55 -2.51 1.42
C GLY A 40 -5.68 -1.66 0.83
N HIS A 41 -5.35 -0.48 0.28
CA HIS A 41 -6.28 0.45 -0.35
C HIS A 41 -5.54 1.29 -1.41
N TRP A 42 -6.27 2.03 -2.22
CA TRP A 42 -5.71 3.05 -3.11
C TRP A 42 -6.53 4.32 -2.93
N MET A 43 -5.94 5.44 -2.52
CA MET A 43 -6.68 6.71 -2.32
C MET A 43 -7.94 6.60 -1.42
N GLY A 44 -7.91 5.70 -0.44
CA GLY A 44 -9.03 5.43 0.49
C GLY A 44 -10.05 4.39 0.00
N MET A 45 -10.12 4.12 -1.32
CA MET A 45 -11.02 3.12 -1.91
C MET A 45 -10.47 1.70 -1.79
N VAL A 46 -11.38 0.74 -1.51
CA VAL A 46 -11.08 -0.69 -1.40
C VAL A 46 -11.83 -1.45 -2.50
N PRO A 47 -11.14 -2.18 -3.40
CA PRO A 47 -11.80 -2.89 -4.48
C PRO A 47 -12.50 -4.17 -3.99
N VAL A 48 -13.59 -4.52 -4.67
CA VAL A 48 -14.22 -5.84 -4.55
C VAL A 48 -13.50 -6.81 -5.48
N LYS A 49 -12.99 -7.89 -4.89
CA LYS A 49 -12.28 -8.94 -5.63
C LYS A 49 -13.29 -9.98 -6.14
N LEU A 50 -13.43 -10.08 -7.47
CA LEU A 50 -14.28 -11.08 -8.11
C LEU A 50 -13.56 -12.45 -8.25
N PRO A 51 -14.33 -13.55 -8.40
CA PRO A 51 -13.78 -14.89 -8.61
C PRO A 51 -13.01 -15.04 -9.94
N ASN A 52 -13.32 -14.22 -10.95
CA ASN A 52 -12.58 -14.12 -12.22
C ASN A 52 -11.23 -13.36 -12.08
N ARG A 53 -10.78 -13.08 -10.84
CA ARG A 53 -9.54 -12.36 -10.49
C ARG A 53 -9.51 -10.89 -10.89
N THR A 54 -10.61 -10.31 -11.37
CA THR A 54 -10.69 -8.87 -11.61
C THR A 54 -10.99 -8.11 -10.32
N LEU A 55 -10.55 -6.85 -10.29
CA LEU A 55 -10.85 -5.91 -9.21
C LEU A 55 -11.91 -4.94 -9.72
N LEU A 56 -13.03 -4.88 -9.00
CA LEU A 56 -14.09 -3.91 -9.21
C LEU A 56 -13.97 -2.77 -8.21
N TRP A 57 -14.09 -1.56 -8.72
CA TRP A 57 -14.02 -0.31 -7.97
C TRP A 57 -15.37 0.39 -8.03
N ASP A 58 -15.74 1.17 -7.01
CA ASP A 58 -17.00 1.91 -7.05
C ASP A 58 -16.83 3.19 -7.88
N ARG A 59 -17.71 3.39 -8.88
CA ARG A 59 -17.68 4.57 -9.74
C ARG A 59 -18.02 5.84 -8.95
N ALA A 60 -19.00 5.79 -8.06
CA ALA A 60 -19.41 6.97 -7.29
C ALA A 60 -18.28 7.44 -6.36
N GLU A 61 -17.49 6.50 -5.85
CA GLU A 61 -16.33 6.77 -5.01
C GLU A 61 -15.17 7.38 -5.82
N ALA A 62 -14.94 6.86 -7.03
CA ALA A 62 -13.97 7.42 -7.97
C ALA A 62 -14.34 8.86 -8.39
N ASP A 63 -15.61 9.12 -8.69
CA ASP A 63 -16.09 10.44 -9.12
C ASP A 63 -15.96 11.48 -7.98
N ARG A 64 -16.21 11.08 -6.72
CA ARG A 64 -15.99 11.94 -5.54
C ARG A 64 -14.52 12.28 -5.33
N LEU A 65 -13.62 11.29 -5.50
CA LEU A 65 -12.18 11.52 -5.46
C LEU A 65 -11.72 12.50 -6.55
N LEU A 66 -12.29 12.39 -7.76
CA LEU A 66 -12.03 13.34 -8.84
C LEU A 66 -12.60 14.74 -8.55
N ALA A 67 -13.73 14.81 -7.86
CA ALA A 67 -14.32 16.07 -7.36
C ALA A 67 -13.51 16.70 -6.20
N GLY A 68 -12.45 16.04 -5.73
CA GLY A 68 -11.58 16.53 -4.65
C GLY A 68 -12.07 16.20 -3.25
N GLU A 69 -13.12 15.40 -3.12
CA GLU A 69 -13.58 14.89 -1.82
C GLU A 69 -12.69 13.71 -1.40
N THR A 70 -12.01 13.84 -0.26
CA THR A 70 -11.25 12.73 0.33
C THR A 70 -12.21 11.63 0.77
N VAL A 71 -12.24 10.54 0.01
CA VAL A 71 -12.96 9.33 0.38
C VAL A 71 -12.16 8.64 1.49
N GLN A 72 -12.66 8.76 2.73
CA GLN A 72 -12.34 7.95 3.91
C GLN A 72 -10.85 7.61 4.17
N THR A 73 -10.32 8.16 5.26
CA THR A 73 -9.18 7.57 5.96
C THR A 73 -9.61 6.19 6.49
N PRO A 74 -8.97 5.08 6.06
CA PRO A 74 -9.28 3.77 6.60
C PRO A 74 -8.89 3.69 8.07
N ASP A 75 -9.68 2.98 8.86
CA ASP A 75 -9.43 2.70 10.28
C ASP A 75 -8.04 2.07 10.46
N ASP A 76 -7.16 2.71 11.22
CA ASP A 76 -5.74 2.34 11.40
C ASP A 76 -5.59 0.87 11.83
N ALA A 77 -6.58 0.34 12.55
CA ALA A 77 -6.65 -1.05 12.98
C ALA A 77 -6.70 -2.05 11.81
N GLN A 78 -7.39 -1.74 10.71
CA GLN A 78 -7.48 -2.63 9.53
C GLN A 78 -6.20 -2.62 8.71
N ILE A 79 -5.55 -1.45 8.61
CA ILE A 79 -4.23 -1.33 8.00
C ILE A 79 -3.20 -2.12 8.83
N ALA A 80 -3.23 -1.96 10.16
CA ALA A 80 -2.35 -2.69 11.08
C ALA A 80 -2.56 -4.20 10.99
N ALA A 81 -3.80 -4.69 10.93
CA ALA A 81 -4.11 -6.11 10.76
C ALA A 81 -3.59 -6.66 9.41
N HIS A 82 -3.71 -5.88 8.33
CA HIS A 82 -3.18 -6.25 7.01
C HIS A 82 -1.65 -6.36 7.04
N ILE A 83 -0.97 -5.39 7.66
CA ILE A 83 0.49 -5.41 7.82
C ILE A 83 0.93 -6.57 8.72
N ALA A 84 0.24 -6.79 9.84
CA ALA A 84 0.52 -7.90 10.74
C ALA A 84 0.44 -9.26 10.04
N ARG A 85 -0.58 -9.49 9.18
CA ARG A 85 -0.69 -10.70 8.36
C ARG A 85 0.52 -10.89 7.43
N LYS A 86 1.07 -9.80 6.90
CA LYS A 86 2.21 -9.82 5.98
C LYS A 86 3.52 -10.08 6.72
N THR A 87 3.69 -9.52 7.90
CA THR A 87 4.89 -9.71 8.74
C THR A 87 4.91 -11.08 9.41
N ALA A 88 3.74 -11.66 9.71
CA ALA A 88 3.62 -12.95 10.39
C ALA A 88 4.09 -14.16 9.57
N ASN A 89 4.38 -14.03 8.26
CA ASN A 89 4.81 -15.15 7.43
C ASN A 89 6.12 -14.89 6.68
N PRO A 90 7.25 -14.77 7.40
CA PRO A 90 8.56 -14.55 6.80
C PRO A 90 9.06 -15.77 6.00
N ALA A 91 8.51 -16.97 6.26
CA ALA A 91 8.87 -18.21 5.57
C ALA A 91 8.49 -18.22 4.08
N LYS A 92 7.59 -17.32 3.64
CA LYS A 92 7.23 -17.15 2.22
C LYS A 92 8.13 -16.16 1.46
N LEU A 93 9.15 -15.57 2.10
CA LEU A 93 10.09 -14.71 1.37
C LEU A 93 10.98 -15.56 0.45
N PRO A 94 10.98 -15.31 -0.87
CA PRO A 94 11.90 -15.96 -1.79
C PRO A 94 13.36 -15.75 -1.37
N SER A 95 14.21 -16.78 -1.51
CA SER A 95 15.61 -16.80 -1.06
C SER A 95 16.45 -15.60 -1.53
N HIS A 96 16.19 -15.09 -2.73
CA HIS A 96 16.89 -13.92 -3.27
C HIS A 96 16.58 -12.62 -2.50
N ILE A 97 15.39 -12.50 -1.88
CA ILE A 97 15.03 -11.36 -1.03
C ILE A 97 15.79 -11.43 0.30
N LEU A 98 15.89 -12.63 0.90
CA LEU A 98 16.68 -12.84 2.12
C LEU A 98 18.16 -12.49 1.88
N ARG A 99 18.72 -12.93 0.75
CA ARG A 99 20.10 -12.61 0.35
C ARG A 99 20.31 -11.10 0.16
N LYS A 100 19.35 -10.39 -0.46
CA LYS A 100 19.41 -8.93 -0.59
C LYS A 100 19.29 -8.20 0.76
N ALA A 101 18.43 -8.68 1.66
CA ALA A 101 18.28 -8.11 2.99
C ALA A 101 19.57 -8.27 3.82
N ALA A 102 20.19 -9.46 3.79
CA ALA A 102 21.47 -9.72 4.45
C ALA A 102 22.61 -8.85 3.89
N ALA A 103 22.69 -8.70 2.56
CA ALA A 103 23.68 -7.83 1.93
C ALA A 103 23.47 -6.35 2.31
N LYS A 104 22.22 -5.89 2.40
CA LYS A 104 21.89 -4.53 2.85
C LYS A 104 22.25 -4.32 4.32
N ALA A 105 21.96 -5.27 5.20
CA ALA A 105 22.34 -5.22 6.61
C ALA A 105 23.87 -5.16 6.78
N LYS A 106 24.63 -5.96 6.01
CA LYS A 106 26.10 -5.92 6.01
C LYS A 106 26.64 -4.55 5.58
N ARG A 107 26.05 -3.93 4.55
CA ARG A 107 26.42 -2.56 4.11
C ARG A 107 26.13 -1.51 5.18
N MET A 108 24.98 -1.61 5.85
CA MET A 108 24.59 -0.68 6.91
C MET A 108 25.47 -0.81 8.16
N ALA A 109 25.92 -2.03 8.50
CA ALA A 109 26.87 -2.26 9.59
C ALA A 109 28.26 -1.69 9.27
N THR A 110 28.74 -1.87 8.03
CA THR A 110 30.00 -1.26 7.55
C THR A 110 29.94 0.26 7.47
N ALA A 111 28.77 0.86 7.25
CA ALA A 111 28.61 2.31 7.19
C ALA A 111 28.55 2.99 8.58
N LYS A 112 28.55 2.23 9.68
CA LYS A 112 28.43 2.75 11.06
C LYS A 112 29.76 2.67 11.83
N VAL A 113 30.89 2.83 11.14
CA VAL A 113 32.22 2.94 11.77
C VAL A 113 32.29 4.24 12.58
N GLU A 114 32.66 4.09 13.86
CA GLU A 114 32.70 5.09 14.94
C GLU A 114 33.59 6.32 14.68
N PRO A 115 33.33 7.44 15.39
CA PRO A 115 34.12 8.66 15.33
C PRO A 115 35.53 8.46 15.91
N GLN A 116 36.55 8.91 15.16
CA GLN A 116 37.94 8.90 15.62
C GLN A 116 38.12 9.89 16.80
N PRO A 117 38.76 9.50 17.91
CA PRO A 117 39.06 10.42 19.01
C PRO A 117 40.14 11.42 18.56
N ILE A 118 39.77 12.70 18.52
CA ILE A 118 40.69 13.82 18.33
C ILE A 118 41.54 14.00 19.58
N GLY A 119 42.82 13.60 19.47
CA GLY A 119 43.98 14.30 20.05
C GLY A 119 44.23 14.17 21.56
N GLU A 120 45.16 13.29 21.92
CA GLU A 120 46.02 13.49 23.10
C GLU A 120 47.44 13.75 22.59
N VAL A 121 47.85 15.02 22.57
CA VAL A 121 49.23 15.45 22.36
C VAL A 121 49.79 15.80 23.73
N ALA A 122 50.68 14.94 24.23
CA ALA A 122 51.37 15.10 25.49
C ALA A 122 52.45 16.20 25.41
N ALA A 123 52.48 17.00 26.49
CA ALA A 123 53.54 17.84 27.08
C ALA A 123 54.68 18.37 26.19
#